data_AF-A0A2S8SPD2-F1
#
_entry.id   AF-A0A2S8SPD2-F1
#
_cell.length_a   1.000
_cell.length_b   1.000
_cell.length_c   1.000
_cell.angle_alpha   90.00
_cell.angle_beta   90.00
_cell.angle_gamma   90.00
#
_symmetry.space_group_name_H-M   'P 1'
#
loop_
_entity.id
_entity.type
_entity.pdbx_description
1 polymer ?
#
loop_
_entity_poly.entity_id
_entity_poly.type
_entity_poly.pdbx_seq_one_letter_code
_entity_poly.pdbx_strand_id
1 'polypeptide(L)' 'MVNVLCVHCGSEKLIKNGLSRGKKQQYVCRSCGRSSVERPQTSGHSEEFKSQILALYFERPSMR' A
#
# COMPACT_ATOMS: atom_id res chain seq x y z
N MET A 1 15.53 1.12 15.62
CA MET A 1 15.83 1.07 14.17
C MET A 1 14.58 0.57 13.48
N VAL A 2 14.01 1.32 12.52
CA VAL A 2 12.83 0.86 11.78
C VAL A 2 13.33 -0.03 10.64
N ASN A 3 13.27 -1.36 10.82
CA ASN A 3 13.53 -2.31 9.75
C ASN A 3 12.35 -2.27 8.77
N VAL A 4 12.48 -1.45 7.74
CA VAL A 4 11.55 -1.51 6.60
C VAL A 4 11.88 -2.82 5.87
N LEU A 5 10.94 -3.75 5.86
CA LEU A 5 10.99 -4.95 5.02
C LEU A 5 10.20 -4.70 3.76
N CYS A 6 10.59 -5.34 2.66
CA CYS A 6 9.82 -5.25 1.44
C CYS A 6 8.49 -5.98 1.64
N VAL A 7 7.38 -5.26 1.51
CA VAL A 7 6.02 -5.82 1.61
C VAL A 7 5.71 -6.93 0.58
N HIS A 8 6.53 -7.07 -0.46
CA HIS A 8 6.32 -8.08 -1.49
C HIS A 8 7.14 -9.36 -1.30
N CYS A 9 8.36 -9.26 -0.78
CA CYS A 9 9.28 -10.40 -0.71
C CYS A 9 9.96 -10.57 0.65
N GLY A 10 9.63 -9.75 1.65
CA GLY A 10 10.22 -9.81 2.99
C GLY A 10 11.71 -9.46 3.06
N SER A 11 12.34 -9.05 1.95
CA SER A 11 13.76 -8.72 1.93
C SER A 11 14.07 -7.40 2.64
N GLU A 12 15.18 -7.37 3.38
CA GLU A 12 15.75 -6.17 4.04
C GLU A 12 16.55 -5.27 3.08
N LYS A 13 16.79 -5.73 1.85
CA LYS A 13 17.60 -5.04 0.84
C LYS A 13 16.82 -3.90 0.18
N LEU A 14 16.50 -2.85 0.94
CA LEU A 14 15.86 -1.64 0.43
C LEU A 14 16.87 -0.50 0.27
N ILE A 15 16.86 0.12 -0.90
CA ILE A 15 17.65 1.31 -1.23
C ILE A 15 16.74 2.54 -1.28
N LYS A 16 17.23 3.69 -0.81
CA LYS A 16 16.49 4.96 -0.88
C LYS A 16 16.32 5.39 -2.36
N ASN A 17 15.09 5.56 -2.80
CA ASN A 17 14.72 5.94 -4.16
C ASN A 17 14.05 7.32 -4.20
N GLY A 18 14.71 8.34 -3.62
CA GLY A 18 14.19 9.70 -3.60
C GLY A 18 12.87 9.86 -2.82
N LEU A 19 12.13 10.92 -3.13
CA LEU A 19 10.87 11.28 -2.48
C LEU A 19 9.72 11.17 -3.48
N SER A 20 8.59 10.62 -3.04
CA SER A 20 7.34 10.66 -3.79
C SER A 20 6.80 12.10 -3.85
N ARG A 21 5.85 12.38 -4.75
CA ARG A 21 5.18 13.70 -4.90
C ARG A 21 4.63 14.24 -3.57
N GLY A 22 4.22 13.35 -2.66
CA GLY A 22 3.78 13.69 -1.30
C GLY A 22 4.90 13.88 -0.26
N LYS A 23 6.15 14.13 -0.67
CA LYS A 23 7.34 14.28 0.19
C LYS A 23 7.64 13.09 1.13
N LYS A 24 7.21 11.90 0.75
CA LYS A 24 7.50 10.67 1.51
C LYS A 24 8.68 9.94 0.89
N GLN A 25 9.55 9.36 1.72
CA GLN A 25 10.67 8.57 1.27
C GLN A 25 10.17 7.34 0.49
N GLN A 26 10.65 7.22 -0.74
CA GLN A 26 10.53 6.01 -1.53
C GLN A 26 11.75 5.13 -1.31
N TYR A 27 11.51 3.83 -1.37
CA TYR A 27 12.51 2.78 -1.30
C TYR A 27 12.31 1.82 -2.46
N VAL A 28 13.38 1.29 -3.02
CA VAL A 28 13.34 0.21 -4.01
C VAL A 28 13.97 -1.03 -3.40
N CYS A 29 13.30 -2.17 -3.51
CA CYS A 29 13.86 -3.44 -3.08
C CYS A 29 14.80 -4.00 -4.15
N ARG A 30 16.03 -4.33 -3.78
CA ARG A 30 17.02 -4.91 -4.70
C ARG A 30 16.76 -6.38 -5.04
N SER A 31 15.98 -7.09 -4.22
CA SER A 31 15.65 -8.50 -4.45
C SER A 31 14.51 -8.68 -5.46
N CYS A 32 13.48 -7.83 -5.39
CA CYS A 32 12.30 -7.95 -6.27
C CYS A 32 12.14 -6.79 -7.26
N GLY A 33 12.99 -5.76 -7.19
CA GLY A 33 12.94 -4.58 -8.06
C GLY A 33 11.76 -3.64 -7.79
N ARG A 34 10.85 -3.97 -6.86
CA ARG A 34 9.64 -3.17 -6.60
C ARG A 34 9.94 -1.98 -5.71
N SER A 35 9.24 -0.88 -5.97
CA SER A 35 9.27 0.33 -5.16
C SER A 35 8.18 0.30 -4.08
N SER A 36 8.51 0.84 -2.91
CA SER A 36 7.64 0.96 -1.74
C SER A 36 7.85 2.33 -1.09
N VAL A 37 6.83 2.87 -0.44
CA VAL A 37 6.89 4.17 0.25
C VAL A 37 6.97 3.91 1.77
N GLU A 38 7.72 4.73 2.52
CA GLU A 38 7.92 4.57 3.98
C GLU A 38 6.62 4.44 4.78
N ARG A 39 5.58 5.13 4.31
CA ARG A 39 4.25 5.20 4.90
C ARG A 39 3.26 5.17 3.75
N PRO A 40 2.87 3.99 3.25
CA PRO A 40 1.72 3.93 2.37
C PRO A 40 0.56 4.56 3.15
N GLN A 41 0.06 5.72 2.69
CA GLN A 41 -1.26 6.12 3.18
C GLN A 41 -2.18 5.13 2.48
N THR A 42 -2.95 4.38 3.26
CA THR A 42 -4.11 3.68 2.72
C THR A 42 -5.10 4.76 2.31
N SER A 43 -4.89 5.36 1.13
CA SER A 43 -5.75 6.41 0.57
C SER A 43 -7.05 5.83 0.01
N GLY A 44 -7.64 4.88 0.72
CA GLY A 44 -8.82 4.17 0.28
C GLY A 44 -9.62 3.80 1.51
N HIS A 45 -10.90 4.17 1.45
CA HIS A 45 -11.99 3.87 2.38
C HIS A 45 -11.61 2.96 3.55
N SER A 46 -11.85 3.44 4.77
CA SER A 46 -11.73 2.68 6.01
C SER A 46 -12.33 1.27 5.86
N GLU A 47 -11.78 0.28 6.56
CA GLU A 47 -12.21 -1.12 6.44
C GLU A 47 -13.71 -1.29 6.71
N GLU A 48 -14.25 -0.49 7.63
CA GLU A 48 -15.68 -0.31 7.91
C GLU A 48 -16.48 0.15 6.69
N PHE A 49 -15.99 1.12 5.91
CA PHE A 49 -16.66 1.62 4.71
C PHE A 49 -16.57 0.62 3.55
N LYS A 50 -15.45 -0.11 3.43
CA LYS A 50 -15.34 -1.22 2.47
C LYS A 50 -16.33 -2.33 2.79
N SER A 51 -16.48 -2.68 4.07
CA SER A 51 -17.45 -3.68 4.54
C SER A 51 -18.89 -3.25 4.25
N GLN A 52 -19.20 -1.96 4.44
CA GLN A 52 -20.50 -1.40 4.07
C GLN A 52 -20.75 -1.47 2.55
N ILE A 53 -19.78 -1.08 1.71
CA ILE A 53 -19.92 -1.23 0.25
C ILE A 53 -20.17 -2.70 -0.14
N LEU A 54 -19.43 -3.64 0.47
CA LEU A 54 -19.62 -5.05 0.22
C LEU A 54 -21.01 -5.53 0.63
N ALA A 55 -21.50 -5.14 1.81
CA ALA A 55 -22.86 -5.45 2.26
C ALA A 55 -23.92 -4.91 1.29
N LEU A 56 -23.83 -3.63 0.93
CA LEU A 56 -24.71 -2.97 -0.04
C LEU A 56 -24.70 -3.67 -1.41
N TYR A 57 -23.55 -4.19 -1.86
CA TYR A 57 -23.43 -4.94 -3.11
C TYR A 57 -24.17 -6.28 -3.06
N PHE A 58 -24.12 -6.99 -1.93
CA PHE A 58 -24.83 -8.26 -1.73
C PHE A 58 -26.34 -8.06 -1.50
N GLU A 59 -26.75 -6.93 -0.92
CA GLU A 59 -28.16 -6.66 -0.60
C GLU A 59 -29.02 -6.30 -1.81
N ARG A 60 -28.45 -5.82 -2.93
CA ARG A 60 -29.19 -5.50 -4.17
C ARG A 60 -28.36 -5.72 -5.46
N PRO A 61 -28.70 -6.69 -6.32
CA PRO A 61 -28.02 -6.87 -7.59
C PRO A 61 -28.56 -5.90 -8.66
N SER A 62 -27.93 -4.73 -8.83
CA SER A 62 -27.64 -4.11 -10.14
C SER A 62 -27.01 -2.72 -9.95
N MET A 63 -25.68 -2.66 -9.95
CA MET A 63 -24.95 -1.42 -10.26
C MET A 63 -24.74 -1.40 -11.78
N ARG A 64 -25.81 -1.14 -12.54
CA ARG A 64 -25.75 -0.98 -13.99
C ARG A 64 -26.25 0.40 -14.36
#